data_AF-A0A0M5IKM0-F1
#
_entry.id   AF-A0A0M5IKM0-F1
#
_cell.length_a   1.000
_cell.length_b   1.000
_cell.length_c   1.000
_cell.angle_alpha   90.00
_cell.angle_beta   90.00
_cell.angle_gamma   90.00
#
_symmetry.space_group_name_H-M   'P 1'
#
loop_
_entity.id
_entity.type
_entity.pdbx_description
1 polymer ?
#
loop_
_entity_poly.entity_id
_entity_poly.type
_entity_poly.pdbx_seq_one_letter_code
_entity_poly.pdbx_strand_id
1 'polypeptide(L)'
;MSLERAAMRGKLAEAQDTRHRLRLKAEGLCTAIRAGLLTALIDVEEIDTAQAAQQMDDLVITMGELAALQGQIARLQKELR
;
A
#
# COMPACT_ATOMS: atom_id res chain seq x y z
N MET A 1 19.40 20.38 19.35
CA MET A 1 18.19 19.65 18.91
C MET A 1 17.58 18.97 20.11
N SER A 2 16.27 19.09 20.36
CA SER A 2 15.63 18.33 21.45
C SER A 2 15.54 16.85 21.09
N LEU A 3 15.73 15.96 22.07
CA LEU A 3 15.58 14.50 21.95
C LEU A 3 14.22 14.12 21.34
N GLU A 4 13.18 14.85 21.70
CA GLU A 4 11.81 14.67 21.21
C GLU A 4 11.68 14.91 19.69
N ARG A 5 12.31 15.96 19.15
CA ARG A 5 12.34 16.20 17.70
C ARG A 5 13.12 15.13 16.95
N ALA A 6 14.20 14.61 17.54
CA ALA A 6 14.96 13.51 16.94
C ALA A 6 14.10 12.23 16.87
N ALA A 7 13.38 11.90 17.94
CA ALA A 7 12.47 10.76 17.97
C ALA A 7 11.33 10.88 16.95
N MET A 8 10.71 12.07 16.82
CA MET A 8 9.66 12.32 15.81
C MET A 8 10.18 12.16 14.37
N ARG A 9 11.43 12.55 14.09
CA ARG A 9 12.06 12.33 12.78
C ARG A 9 12.30 10.85 12.49
N GLY A 10 12.69 10.07 13.50
CA GLY A 10 12.79 8.61 13.39
C GLY A 10 11.46 7.97 13.01
N LYS A 11 10.39 8.30 13.74
CA LYS A 11 9.03 7.82 13.44
C LYS A 11 8.56 8.23 12.04
N LEU A 12 8.89 9.44 11.60
CA LEU A 12 8.56 9.90 10.25
C LEU A 12 9.30 9.07 9.18
N ALA A 13 10.58 8.78 9.38
CA ALA A 13 11.36 7.95 8.46
C ALA A 13 10.80 6.53 8.38
N GLU A 14 10.48 5.90 9.53
CA GLU A 14 9.85 4.58 9.58
C GLU A 14 8.50 4.53 8.88
N ALA A 15 7.66 5.56 9.08
CA ALA A 15 6.37 5.66 8.41
C ALA A 15 6.54 5.85 6.89
N GLN A 16 7.52 6.63 6.44
CA GLN A 16 7.80 6.82 5.01
C GLN A 16 8.32 5.55 4.34
N ASP A 17 9.20 4.80 5.00
CA ASP A 17 9.68 3.50 4.53
C ASP A 17 8.53 2.48 4.43
N THR A 18 7.70 2.41 5.48
CA THR A 18 6.52 1.53 5.49
C THR A 18 5.55 1.88 4.35
N ARG A 19 5.34 3.19 4.09
CA ARG A 19 4.51 3.65 2.96
C ARG A 19 5.09 3.21 1.63
N HIS A 20 6.41 3.27 1.47
CA HIS A 20 7.07 2.81 0.25
C HIS A 20 6.85 1.31 0.03
N ARG A 21 7.04 0.49 1.06
CA ARG A 21 6.78 -0.96 0.99
C ARG A 21 5.33 -1.30 0.64
N LEU A 22 4.37 -0.65 1.29
CA LEU A 22 2.95 -0.85 0.98
C LEU A 22 2.58 -0.43 -0.44
N ARG A 23 3.20 0.64 -0.95
CA ARG A 23 3.01 1.08 -2.33
C ARG A 23 3.49 0.02 -3.32
N LEU A 24 4.70 -0.54 -3.11
CA LEU A 24 5.22 -1.62 -3.96
C LEU A 24 4.30 -2.86 -3.92
N LYS A 25 3.78 -3.21 -2.73
CA LYS A 25 2.79 -4.29 -2.58
C LYS A 25 1.52 -4.01 -3.39
N ALA A 26 0.95 -2.81 -3.29
CA ALA A 26 -0.23 -2.42 -4.04
C ALA A 26 0.00 -2.46 -5.56
N GLU A 27 1.15 -1.98 -6.03
CA GLU A 27 1.54 -2.04 -7.45
C GLU A 27 1.66 -3.49 -7.95
N GLY A 28 2.22 -4.39 -7.12
CA GLY A 28 2.26 -5.82 -7.40
C GLY A 28 0.87 -6.45 -7.49
N LEU A 29 -0.02 -6.16 -6.55
CA LEU A 29 -1.40 -6.64 -6.54
C LEU A 29 -2.17 -6.16 -7.77
N CYS A 30 -2.09 -4.88 -8.12
CA CYS A 30 -2.71 -4.35 -9.34
C CYS A 30 -2.21 -5.06 -10.61
N THR A 31 -0.91 -5.37 -10.65
CA THR A 31 -0.31 -6.10 -11.78
C THR A 31 -0.84 -7.53 -11.87
N ALA A 32 -0.94 -8.22 -10.73
CA ALA A 32 -1.44 -9.58 -10.64
C ALA A 32 -2.94 -9.67 -11.03
N ILE A 33 -3.78 -8.79 -10.49
CA ILE A 33 -5.21 -8.71 -10.81
C ILE A 33 -5.41 -8.49 -12.31
N ARG A 34 -4.67 -7.51 -12.88
CA ARG A 34 -4.75 -7.23 -14.31
C ARG A 34 -4.36 -8.45 -15.14
N ALA A 35 -3.31 -9.17 -14.75
CA ALA A 35 -2.89 -10.37 -15.46
C ALA A 35 -3.93 -11.51 -15.36
N GLY A 36 -4.50 -11.72 -14.18
CA GLY A 36 -5.50 -12.78 -13.94
C GLY A 36 -6.87 -12.52 -14.55
N LEU A 37 -7.19 -11.26 -14.89
CA LEU A 37 -8.46 -10.87 -15.50
C LEU A 37 -8.34 -10.44 -16.97
N LEU A 38 -7.17 -10.65 -17.60
CA LEU A 38 -6.91 -10.20 -18.97
C LEU A 38 -7.55 -11.13 -19.99
N THR A 39 -8.81 -10.85 -20.35
CA THR A 39 -9.58 -11.66 -21.31
C THR A 39 -9.06 -11.63 -22.74
N ALA A 40 -8.12 -10.74 -23.04
CA ALA A 40 -7.38 -10.78 -24.31
C ALA A 40 -6.43 -11.98 -24.39
N LEU A 41 -6.06 -12.59 -23.26
CA LEU A 41 -5.12 -13.71 -23.17
C LEU A 41 -5.72 -14.95 -22.48
N ILE A 42 -6.78 -14.80 -21.69
CA ILE A 42 -7.39 -15.86 -20.89
C ILE A 42 -8.86 -15.95 -21.26
N ASP A 43 -9.35 -17.14 -21.59
CA ASP A 43 -10.79 -17.33 -21.83
C ASP A 43 -11.57 -17.13 -20.53
N VAL A 44 -12.77 -16.56 -20.63
CA VAL A 44 -13.57 -16.18 -19.45
C VAL A 44 -13.89 -17.37 -18.54
N GLU A 45 -14.00 -18.56 -19.11
CA GLU A 45 -14.28 -19.83 -18.42
C GLU A 45 -13.04 -20.38 -17.67
N GLU A 46 -11.84 -19.88 -18.01
CA GLU A 46 -10.56 -20.29 -17.40
C GLU A 46 -10.08 -19.32 -16.31
N ILE A 47 -10.79 -18.21 -16.08
CA ILE A 47 -10.42 -17.24 -15.05
C ILE A 47 -10.59 -17.86 -13.66
N ASP A 48 -9.49 -17.87 -12.89
CA ASP A 48 -9.54 -18.17 -11.46
C ASP A 48 -10.13 -16.98 -10.69
N THR A 49 -11.45 -16.94 -10.64
CA THR A 49 -12.20 -15.88 -9.97
C THR A 49 -11.94 -15.83 -8.46
N ALA A 50 -11.60 -16.96 -7.83
CA ALA A 50 -11.28 -17.01 -6.40
C ALA A 50 -9.94 -16.32 -6.13
N GLN A 51 -8.92 -16.59 -6.95
CA GLN A 51 -7.63 -15.92 -6.85
C GLN A 51 -7.75 -14.41 -7.12
N ALA A 52 -8.50 -14.02 -8.15
CA ALA A 52 -8.71 -12.61 -8.47
C ALA A 52 -9.44 -11.86 -7.35
N ALA A 53 -10.45 -12.49 -6.73
CA ALA A 53 -11.16 -11.92 -5.58
C ALA A 53 -10.22 -11.73 -4.38
N GLN A 54 -9.43 -12.75 -4.03
CA GLN A 54 -8.47 -12.64 -2.93
C GLN A 54 -7.44 -11.52 -3.15
N GLN A 55 -6.92 -11.40 -4.38
CA GLN A 55 -5.98 -10.32 -4.71
C GLN A 55 -6.62 -8.93 -4.61
N MET A 56 -7.90 -8.81 -4.97
CA MET A 56 -8.66 -7.57 -4.82
C MET A 56 -8.88 -7.22 -3.34
N ASP A 57 -9.24 -8.19 -2.50
CA ASP A 57 -9.39 -7.99 -1.06
C ASP A 57 -8.08 -7.54 -0.41
N ASP A 58 -6.97 -8.21 -0.77
CA ASP A 58 -5.63 -7.83 -0.32
C ASP A 58 -5.25 -6.40 -0.75
N LEU A 59 -5.67 -5.98 -1.95
CA LEU A 59 -5.45 -4.63 -2.45
C LEU A 59 -6.25 -3.61 -1.64
N VAL A 60 -7.52 -3.89 -1.35
CA VAL A 60 -8.38 -3.01 -0.54
C VAL A 60 -7.77 -2.82 0.86
N ILE A 61 -7.32 -3.90 1.50
CA ILE A 61 -6.63 -3.84 2.80
C ILE A 61 -5.37 -2.97 2.71
N THR A 62 -4.51 -3.25 1.73
CA THR A 62 -3.24 -2.53 1.53
C THR A 62 -3.49 -1.02 1.27
N MET A 63 -4.55 -0.68 0.54
CA MET A 63 -4.94 0.71 0.28
C MET A 63 -5.46 1.40 1.54
N GLY A 64 -6.20 0.70 2.40
CA GLY A 64 -6.63 1.21 3.71
C GLY A 64 -5.43 1.54 4.62
N GLU A 65 -4.45 0.64 4.68
CA GLU A 65 -3.20 0.85 5.43
C GLU A 65 -2.41 2.04 4.90
N LEU A 66 -2.31 2.19 3.57
CA LEU A 66 -1.67 3.34 2.93
C LEU A 66 -2.35 4.66 3.31
N ALA A 67 -3.68 4.72 3.28
CA ALA A 67 -4.43 5.93 3.64
C ALA A 67 -4.22 6.31 5.11
N ALA A 68 -4.25 5.34 6.02
CA ALA A 68 -3.97 5.57 7.44
C ALA A 68 -2.55 6.13 7.66
N LEU A 69 -1.56 5.54 6.98
CA LEU A 69 -0.16 5.93 7.11
C LEU A 69 0.13 7.31 6.51
N GLN A 70 -0.55 7.67 5.42
CA GLN A 70 -0.50 9.04 4.88
C GLN A 70 -0.97 10.08 5.89
N GLY A 71 -2.06 9.78 6.62
CA GLY A 71 -2.55 10.63 7.70
C GLY A 71 -1.53 10.81 8.82
N GLN A 72 -0.85 9.73 9.22
CA GLN A 72 0.21 9.77 10.24
C GLN A 72 1.43 10.60 9.78
N ILE A 73 1.89 10.39 8.54
CA ILE A 73 3.00 11.14 7.96
C ILE A 73 2.68 12.63 7.93
N ALA A 74 1.48 13.01 7.48
CA ALA A 74 1.06 14.41 7.41
C ALA A 74 1.05 15.09 8.79
N ARG A 75 0.61 14.38 9.84
CA ARG A 75 0.65 14.88 11.23
C ARG A 75 2.09 15.09 11.71
N LEU A 76 2.95 14.07 11.57
CA LEU A 76 4.36 14.15 11.96
C LEU A 76 5.11 15.28 11.22
N GLN A 77 4.83 15.46 9.92
CA GLN A 77 5.40 16.55 9.15
C GLN A 77 4.93 17.93 9.64
N LYS A 78 3.68 18.05 10.09
CA LYS A 78 3.15 19.31 10.65
C LYS A 78 3.79 19.63 12.00
N GLU A 79 4.02 18.63 12.86
CA GLU A 79 4.66 18.80 14.17
C GLU A 79 6.16 19.10 14.10
N LEU A 80 6.82 18.68 13.01
CA LEU A 80 8.25 18.90 12.78
C LEU A 80 8.61 20.20 12.05
N ARG A 81 7.61 20.94 11.54
CA ARG A 81 7.78 22.29 10.98
C ARG A 81 7.99 23.30 12.08
#